data_AF-A0A2P8N995-F1
#
_entry.id   AF-A0A2P8N995-F1
#
_cell.length_a   1.000
_cell.length_b   1.000
_cell.length_c   1.000
_cell.angle_alpha   90.00
_cell.angle_beta   90.00
_cell.angle_gamma   90.00
#
_symmetry.space_group_name_H-M   'P 1'
#
loop_
_entity.id
_entity.type
_entity.pdbx_description
1 polymer ?
#
loop_
_entity_poly.entity_id
_entity_poly.type
_entity_poly.pdbx_seq_one_letter_code
_entity_poly.pdbx_strand_id
1 'polypeptide(L)'
;MAMIFIGGSRDIFELPEPAVVRIGTIVAAEHGVLIGDAPGADAEAQSLLAGYGYEHVGVFHAGAEPRNNLGDWTAYRIPPRDGAQGFAVHAAKDREMARRADFGLMVWDGASPGTALNVLRLALNGSPCVVYDMLRGMMATIHNTADWSAMLHNAGTEVLNAVEARMTPDERRALAA
;
A
#
# COMPACT_ATOMS: atom_id res chain seq x y z
N MET A 1 8.39 6.40 -17.56
CA MET A 1 8.65 5.54 -16.39
C MET A 1 7.84 6.07 -15.23
N ALA A 2 6.95 5.27 -14.65
CA ALA A 2 6.14 5.67 -13.49
C ALA A 2 6.57 4.89 -12.25
N MET A 3 6.38 5.47 -11.08
CA MET A 3 6.61 4.83 -9.77
C MET A 3 5.28 4.29 -9.22
N ILE A 4 5.20 2.98 -9.05
CA ILE A 4 3.98 2.29 -8.61
C ILE A 4 4.17 1.81 -7.17
N PHE A 5 3.32 2.30 -6.27
CA PHE A 5 3.26 1.76 -4.91
C PHE A 5 2.39 0.51 -4.89
N ILE A 6 3.02 -0.65 -4.69
CA ILE A 6 2.34 -1.92 -4.49
C ILE A 6 2.31 -2.22 -2.99
N GLY A 7 1.15 -2.59 -2.47
CA GLY A 7 1.04 -3.09 -1.11
C GLY A 7 -0.30 -3.75 -0.82
N GLY A 8 -0.51 -4.16 0.42
CA GLY A 8 -1.81 -4.69 0.81
C GLY A 8 -1.93 -5.16 2.25
N SER A 9 -3.02 -5.86 2.53
CA SER A 9 -3.32 -6.37 3.85
C SER A 9 -2.35 -7.48 4.27
N ARG A 10 -2.04 -7.52 5.58
CA ARG A 10 -1.07 -8.45 6.17
C ARG A 10 -1.56 -9.90 6.25
N ASP A 11 -2.88 -10.09 6.15
CA ASP A 11 -3.53 -11.40 6.26
C ASP A 11 -3.87 -12.00 4.88
N ILE A 12 -3.30 -11.44 3.80
CA ILE A 12 -3.42 -11.95 2.43
C ILE A 12 -2.16 -12.74 2.10
N PHE A 13 -2.30 -14.05 1.92
CA PHE A 13 -1.19 -14.97 1.60
C PHE A 13 -1.26 -15.54 0.18
N GLU A 14 -2.19 -15.04 -0.63
CA GLU A 14 -2.32 -15.36 -2.04
C GLU A 14 -2.87 -14.14 -2.77
N LEU A 15 -2.16 -13.66 -3.78
CA LEU A 15 -2.64 -12.54 -4.59
C LEU A 15 -3.74 -13.03 -5.54
N PRO A 16 -4.86 -12.30 -5.68
CA PRO A 16 -5.88 -12.66 -6.65
C PRO A 16 -5.32 -12.56 -8.07
N GLU A 17 -5.75 -13.44 -8.97
CA GLU A 17 -5.27 -13.51 -10.36
C GLU A 17 -5.27 -12.12 -11.06
N PRO A 18 -6.32 -11.28 -10.93
CA PRO A 18 -6.29 -9.94 -11.50
C PRO A 18 -5.11 -9.06 -11.00
N ALA A 19 -4.72 -9.17 -9.73
CA ALA A 19 -3.57 -8.45 -9.20
C ALA A 19 -2.25 -8.99 -9.77
N VAL A 20 -2.13 -10.31 -9.91
CA VAL A 20 -0.96 -10.97 -10.56
C VAL A 20 -0.79 -10.48 -12.00
N VAL A 21 -1.88 -10.43 -12.77
CA VAL A 21 -1.89 -9.92 -14.15
C VAL A 21 -1.48 -8.44 -14.18
N ARG A 22 -1.96 -7.64 -13.22
CA ARG A 22 -1.59 -6.22 -13.15
C ARG A 22 -0.11 -6.03 -12.84
N ILE A 23 0.45 -6.80 -11.91
CA ILE A 23 1.87 -6.80 -11.58
C ILE A 23 2.70 -7.20 -12.80
N GLY A 24 2.30 -8.24 -13.53
CA GLY A 24 2.95 -8.62 -14.78
C GLY A 24 2.96 -7.50 -15.83
N THR A 25 1.87 -6.71 -15.90
CA THR A 25 1.81 -5.54 -16.79
C THR A 25 2.77 -4.42 -16.35
N ILE A 26 2.90 -4.18 -15.04
CA ILE A 26 3.85 -3.21 -14.46
C ILE A 26 5.29 -3.60 -14.83
N VAL A 27 5.62 -4.88 -14.69
CA VAL A 27 6.92 -5.45 -15.05
C VAL A 27 7.19 -5.32 -16.55
N ALA A 28 6.24 -5.69 -17.41
CA ALA A 28 6.38 -5.59 -18.86
C ALA A 28 6.54 -4.15 -19.36
N ALA A 29 5.97 -3.18 -18.65
CA ALA A 29 6.13 -1.74 -18.91
C ALA A 29 7.36 -1.13 -18.22
N GLU A 30 8.18 -1.97 -17.58
CA GLU A 30 9.41 -1.63 -16.86
C GLU A 30 9.24 -0.58 -15.75
N HIS A 31 8.02 -0.38 -15.24
CA HIS A 31 7.72 0.62 -14.21
C HIS A 31 8.43 0.36 -12.86
N GLY A 32 8.89 1.41 -12.20
CA GLY A 32 9.52 1.29 -10.90
C GLY A 32 8.51 0.89 -9.82
N VAL A 33 8.86 -0.05 -8.96
CA VAL A 33 8.01 -0.53 -7.86
C VAL A 33 8.52 -0.02 -6.53
N LEU A 34 7.62 0.61 -5.76
CA LEU A 34 7.81 0.94 -4.35
C LEU A 34 7.00 -0.08 -3.55
N ILE A 35 7.65 -0.83 -2.65
CA ILE A 35 6.97 -1.87 -1.87
C ILE A 35 7.43 -1.88 -0.42
N GLY A 36 6.52 -2.23 0.49
CA GLY A 36 6.83 -2.37 1.90
C GLY A 36 7.44 -3.71 2.26
N ASP A 37 8.00 -3.79 3.46
CA ASP A 37 8.51 -5.02 4.08
C ASP A 37 7.47 -5.80 4.92
N ALA A 38 6.15 -5.61 4.71
CA ALA A 38 5.16 -6.30 5.55
C ALA A 38 5.02 -7.80 5.19
N PRO A 39 4.60 -8.66 6.13
CA PRO A 39 4.06 -9.96 5.75
C PRO A 39 2.74 -9.78 4.99
N GLY A 40 2.25 -10.86 4.38
CA GLY A 40 1.01 -10.86 3.63
C GLY A 40 1.20 -10.34 2.21
N ALA A 41 0.29 -9.47 1.74
CA ALA A 41 0.25 -9.04 0.35
C ALA A 41 1.57 -8.41 -0.15
N ASP A 42 2.27 -7.65 0.71
CA ASP A 42 3.60 -7.10 0.39
C ASP A 42 4.61 -8.23 0.11
N ALA A 43 4.65 -9.26 0.97
CA ALA A 43 5.54 -10.41 0.80
C ALA A 43 5.18 -11.24 -0.43
N GLU A 44 3.89 -11.45 -0.72
CA GLU A 44 3.43 -12.16 -1.91
C GLU A 44 3.79 -11.41 -3.20
N ALA A 45 3.63 -10.09 -3.20
CA ALA A 45 4.03 -9.26 -4.33
C ALA A 45 5.55 -9.25 -4.51
N GLN A 46 6.33 -9.23 -3.42
CA GLN A 46 7.78 -9.43 -3.50
C GLN A 46 8.12 -10.80 -4.09
N SER A 47 7.51 -11.89 -3.62
CA SER A 47 7.75 -13.24 -4.17
C SER A 47 7.50 -13.30 -5.67
N LEU A 48 6.40 -12.70 -6.13
CA LEU A 48 6.04 -12.65 -7.55
C LEU A 48 7.06 -11.86 -8.37
N LEU A 49 7.45 -10.67 -7.91
CA LEU A 49 8.44 -9.81 -8.57
C LEU A 49 9.83 -10.49 -8.63
N ALA A 50 10.23 -11.15 -7.54
CA ALA A 50 11.47 -11.94 -7.50
C ALA A 50 11.41 -13.14 -8.45
N GLY A 51 10.26 -13.81 -8.54
CA GLY A 51 10.02 -14.89 -9.50
C GLY A 51 10.12 -14.45 -10.97
N TYR A 52 9.80 -13.19 -11.26
CA TYR A 52 10.05 -12.57 -12.58
C TYR A 52 11.49 -12.12 -12.80
N GLY A 53 12.36 -12.18 -11.78
CA GLY A 53 13.71 -11.62 -11.84
C GLY A 53 13.70 -10.10 -12.03
N TYR A 54 12.68 -9.41 -11.53
CA TYR A 54 12.49 -7.99 -11.79
C TYR A 54 13.40 -7.13 -10.90
N GLU A 55 14.15 -6.20 -11.48
CA GLU A 55 15.18 -5.44 -10.75
C GLU A 55 14.74 -4.01 -10.35
N HIS A 56 13.72 -3.44 -10.98
CA HIS A 56 13.28 -2.06 -10.71
C HIS A 56 12.38 -1.96 -9.48
N VAL A 57 12.83 -2.48 -8.34
CA VAL A 57 12.09 -2.54 -7.07
C VAL A 57 12.88 -1.83 -5.97
N GLY A 58 12.19 -1.05 -5.14
CA GLY A 58 12.72 -0.47 -3.91
C GLY A 58 11.89 -0.91 -2.70
N VAL A 59 12.53 -1.54 -1.72
CA VAL A 59 11.86 -2.02 -0.49
C VAL A 59 11.97 -0.98 0.62
N PHE A 60 10.85 -0.54 1.18
CA PHE A 60 10.82 0.43 2.26
C PHE A 60 10.54 -0.25 3.61
N HIS A 61 11.37 0.07 4.59
CA HIS A 61 11.28 -0.50 5.94
C HIS A 61 11.54 0.56 7.02
N ALA A 62 11.04 0.29 8.23
CA ALA A 62 11.18 1.19 9.38
C ALA A 62 12.24 0.72 10.40
N GLY A 63 12.44 -0.59 10.50
CA GLY A 63 13.40 -1.20 11.40
C GLY A 63 14.86 -0.91 11.03
N ALA A 64 15.80 -1.41 11.83
CA ALA A 64 17.21 -1.40 11.45
C ALA A 64 17.41 -2.16 10.12
N GLU A 65 16.72 -3.29 9.99
CA GLU A 65 16.68 -4.14 8.79
C GLU A 65 15.22 -4.30 8.30
N PRO A 66 15.01 -4.63 7.01
CA PRO A 66 13.69 -4.99 6.50
C PRO A 66 13.25 -6.33 7.09
N ARG A 67 11.94 -6.48 7.38
CA ARG A 67 11.37 -7.76 7.80
C ARG A 67 11.40 -8.81 6.68
N ASN A 68 11.26 -8.37 5.43
CA ASN A 68 11.49 -9.18 4.24
C ASN A 68 12.04 -8.31 3.09
N ASN A 69 12.86 -8.94 2.25
CA ASN A 69 13.36 -8.40 0.98
C ASN A 69 13.69 -9.61 0.09
N LEU A 70 12.66 -10.19 -0.52
CA LEU A 70 12.76 -11.52 -1.12
C LEU A 70 13.53 -11.56 -2.45
N GLY A 71 13.70 -10.40 -3.10
CA GLY A 71 14.46 -10.27 -4.34
C GLY A 71 15.83 -9.59 -4.18
N ASP A 72 16.31 -9.41 -2.94
CA ASP A 72 17.59 -8.76 -2.64
C ASP A 72 17.74 -7.36 -3.28
N TRP A 73 16.64 -6.59 -3.28
CA TRP A 73 16.61 -5.26 -3.87
C TRP A 73 17.21 -4.19 -2.95
N THR A 74 17.36 -2.98 -3.48
CA THR A 74 17.74 -1.83 -2.67
C THR A 74 16.71 -1.55 -1.58
N ALA A 75 17.18 -1.51 -0.33
CA ALA A 75 16.37 -1.22 0.85
C ALA A 75 16.48 0.25 1.28
N TYR A 76 15.35 0.90 1.47
CA TYR A 76 15.22 2.29 1.90
C TYR A 76 14.67 2.35 3.32
N ARG A 77 15.57 2.62 4.28
CA ARG A 77 15.19 2.79 5.69
C ARG A 77 14.57 4.15 5.93
N ILE A 78 13.30 4.17 6.33
CA ILE A 78 12.59 5.37 6.79
C ILE A 78 12.27 5.17 8.28
N PRO A 79 13.13 5.67 9.19
CA PRO A 79 12.92 5.48 10.62
C PRO A 79 11.62 6.17 11.06
N PRO A 80 10.90 5.60 12.04
CA PRO A 80 9.74 6.26 12.60
C PRO A 80 10.14 7.49 13.41
N ARG A 81 9.16 8.35 13.73
CA ARG A 81 9.37 9.44 14.68
C ARG A 81 9.68 8.88 16.08
N ASP A 82 10.47 9.63 16.85
CA ASP A 82 10.80 9.27 18.23
C ASP A 82 9.52 9.01 19.05
N GLY A 83 9.53 7.89 19.80
CA GLY A 83 8.39 7.47 20.62
C GLY A 83 7.23 6.84 19.85
N ALA A 84 7.32 6.63 18.54
CA ALA A 84 6.29 5.92 17.78
C ALA A 84 6.10 4.48 18.31
N GLN A 85 4.85 4.07 18.46
CA GLN A 85 4.47 2.73 18.90
C GLN A 85 3.43 2.11 17.95
N GLY A 86 3.42 0.78 17.88
CA GLY A 86 2.45 0.03 17.06
C GLY A 86 2.44 0.47 15.60
N PHE A 87 1.25 0.78 15.08
CA PHE A 87 1.05 1.19 13.67
C PHE A 87 1.92 2.39 13.26
N ALA A 88 2.14 3.35 14.17
CA ALA A 88 2.90 4.56 13.87
C ALA A 88 4.36 4.28 13.48
N VAL A 89 4.91 3.13 13.90
CA VAL A 89 6.26 2.69 13.55
C VAL A 89 6.40 2.48 12.04
N HIS A 90 5.39 1.92 11.40
CA HIS A 90 5.43 1.59 9.97
C HIS A 90 4.81 2.68 9.09
N ALA A 91 3.96 3.54 9.66
CA ALA A 91 3.25 4.54 8.87
C ALA A 91 4.17 5.62 8.24
N ALA A 92 5.40 5.82 8.74
CA ALA A 92 6.33 6.80 8.16
C ALA A 92 6.84 6.37 6.78
N LYS A 93 7.27 5.10 6.65
CA LYS A 93 7.68 4.54 5.35
C LYS A 93 6.54 4.49 4.35
N ASP A 94 5.31 4.19 4.80
CA ASP A 94 4.14 4.10 3.94
C ASP A 94 3.78 5.46 3.34
N ARG A 95 3.90 6.52 4.15
CA ARG A 95 3.73 7.91 3.67
C ARG A 95 4.79 8.27 2.64
N GLU A 96 6.04 7.84 2.84
CA GLU A 96 7.10 8.12 1.89
C GLU A 96 6.89 7.38 0.56
N MET A 97 6.42 6.12 0.60
CA MET A 97 6.04 5.39 -0.62
C MET A 97 4.89 6.09 -1.35
N ALA A 98 3.81 6.45 -0.63
CA ALA A 98 2.67 7.15 -1.23
C ALA A 98 3.05 8.52 -1.80
N ARG A 99 4.00 9.24 -1.19
CA ARG A 99 4.51 10.53 -1.67
C ARG A 99 5.32 10.40 -2.95
N ARG A 100 6.02 9.28 -3.15
CA ARG A 100 6.87 9.02 -4.33
C ARG A 100 6.14 8.35 -5.49
N ALA A 101 4.91 7.88 -5.26
CA ALA A 101 4.16 7.11 -6.24
C ALA A 101 3.33 8.00 -7.16
N ASP A 102 3.39 7.69 -8.45
CA ASP A 102 2.49 8.21 -9.48
C ASP A 102 1.16 7.42 -9.50
N PHE A 103 1.21 6.14 -9.13
CA PHE A 103 0.05 5.25 -9.06
C PHE A 103 0.16 4.27 -7.89
N GLY A 104 -0.99 3.78 -7.43
CA GLY A 104 -1.08 2.71 -6.44
C GLY A 104 -1.71 1.43 -6.98
N LEU A 105 -1.28 0.31 -6.42
CA LEU A 105 -1.93 -0.99 -6.51
C LEU A 105 -2.04 -1.57 -5.10
N MET A 106 -3.26 -1.68 -4.58
CA MET A 106 -3.53 -2.17 -3.23
C MET A 106 -4.38 -3.42 -3.28
N VAL A 107 -3.96 -4.48 -2.58
CA VAL A 107 -4.79 -5.67 -2.34
C VAL A 107 -5.32 -5.60 -0.91
N TRP A 108 -6.63 -5.48 -0.78
CA TRP A 108 -7.29 -5.19 0.48
C TRP A 108 -8.29 -6.28 0.86
N ASP A 109 -8.23 -6.72 2.10
CA ASP A 109 -9.13 -7.70 2.73
C ASP A 109 -10.48 -7.11 3.19
N GLY A 110 -10.70 -5.82 2.95
CA GLY A 110 -11.87 -5.09 3.45
C GLY A 110 -11.77 -4.69 4.93
N ALA A 111 -10.67 -5.01 5.62
CA ALA A 111 -10.53 -4.83 7.06
C ALA A 111 -9.29 -4.02 7.45
N SER A 112 -8.17 -4.19 6.75
CA SER A 112 -6.87 -3.60 7.10
C SER A 112 -6.92 -2.07 7.10
N PRO A 113 -6.78 -1.43 8.28
CA PRO A 113 -6.78 0.04 8.35
C PRO A 113 -5.53 0.65 7.72
N GLY A 114 -4.40 -0.08 7.74
CA GLY A 114 -3.16 0.37 7.13
C GLY A 114 -3.27 0.45 5.61
N THR A 115 -3.85 -0.57 4.99
CA THR A 115 -4.07 -0.59 3.53
C THR A 115 -5.04 0.52 3.12
N ALA A 116 -6.15 0.68 3.82
CA ALA A 116 -7.08 1.77 3.56
C ALA A 116 -6.43 3.16 3.70
N LEU A 117 -5.55 3.36 4.69
CA LEU A 117 -4.79 4.61 4.83
C LEU A 117 -3.77 4.83 3.70
N ASN A 118 -3.19 3.77 3.14
CA ASN A 118 -2.31 3.91 1.97
C ASN A 118 -3.08 4.39 0.75
N VAL A 119 -4.28 3.85 0.52
CA VAL A 119 -5.20 4.33 -0.52
C VAL A 119 -5.56 5.81 -0.29
N LEU A 120 -5.87 6.20 0.95
CA LEU A 120 -6.14 7.61 1.29
C LEU A 120 -4.98 8.51 0.91
N ARG A 121 -3.75 8.15 1.30
CA ARG A 121 -2.56 8.96 1.07
C ARG A 121 -2.29 9.16 -0.42
N LEU A 122 -2.49 8.11 -1.22
CA LEU A 122 -2.41 8.20 -2.68
C LEU A 122 -3.48 9.14 -3.24
N ALA A 123 -4.73 9.00 -2.78
CA ALA A 123 -5.84 9.87 -3.19
C ALA A 123 -5.60 11.35 -2.82
N LEU A 124 -5.07 11.62 -1.62
CA LEU A 124 -4.70 12.98 -1.18
C LEU A 124 -3.56 13.57 -2.02
N ASN A 125 -2.67 12.74 -2.54
CA ASN A 125 -1.58 13.17 -3.42
C ASN A 125 -2.03 13.32 -4.90
N GLY A 126 -3.26 12.95 -5.23
CA GLY A 126 -3.75 12.92 -6.61
C GLY A 126 -3.23 11.73 -7.44
N SER A 127 -2.64 10.72 -6.79
CA SER A 127 -2.13 9.50 -7.42
C SER A 127 -3.24 8.44 -7.47
N PRO A 128 -3.74 8.05 -8.66
CA PRO A 128 -4.80 7.04 -8.75
C PRO A 128 -4.35 5.68 -8.20
N CYS A 129 -5.24 5.01 -7.48
CA CYS A 129 -4.96 3.72 -6.87
C CYS A 129 -5.95 2.66 -7.34
N VAL A 130 -5.47 1.59 -7.95
CA VAL A 130 -6.27 0.38 -8.17
C VAL A 130 -6.35 -0.38 -6.85
N VAL A 131 -7.56 -0.70 -6.41
CA VAL A 131 -7.82 -1.49 -5.20
C VAL A 131 -8.52 -2.78 -5.60
N TYR A 132 -7.93 -3.91 -5.21
CA TYR A 132 -8.57 -5.21 -5.24
C TYR A 132 -9.19 -5.48 -3.87
N ASP A 133 -10.50 -5.44 -3.79
CA ASP A 133 -11.26 -5.77 -2.59
C ASP A 133 -11.55 -7.28 -2.59
N MET A 134 -10.81 -8.01 -1.76
CA MET A 134 -10.91 -9.48 -1.63
C MET A 134 -12.23 -9.91 -0.99
N LEU A 135 -12.78 -9.11 -0.08
CA LEU A 135 -14.06 -9.41 0.58
C LEU A 135 -15.20 -9.41 -0.42
N ARG A 136 -15.14 -8.51 -1.41
CA ARG A 136 -16.17 -8.32 -2.42
C ARG A 136 -15.86 -8.97 -3.77
N GLY A 137 -14.64 -9.46 -3.96
CA GLY A 137 -14.16 -10.02 -5.21
C GLY A 137 -14.20 -9.02 -6.37
N MET A 138 -13.95 -7.74 -6.11
CA MET A 138 -14.04 -6.68 -7.12
C MET A 138 -12.82 -5.78 -7.15
N MET A 139 -12.64 -5.13 -8.30
CA MET A 139 -11.59 -4.14 -8.53
C MET A 139 -12.23 -2.77 -8.74
N ALA A 140 -11.70 -1.76 -8.06
CA ALA A 140 -12.07 -0.37 -8.26
C ALA A 140 -10.82 0.49 -8.44
N THR A 141 -10.97 1.64 -9.10
CA THR A 141 -9.91 2.66 -9.13
C THR A 141 -10.36 3.85 -8.30
N ILE A 142 -9.54 4.20 -7.32
CA ILE A 142 -9.74 5.31 -6.40
C ILE A 142 -8.90 6.48 -6.90
N HIS A 143 -9.56 7.57 -7.32
CA HIS A 143 -8.89 8.75 -7.88
C HIS A 143 -8.76 9.89 -6.88
N ASN A 144 -9.65 9.92 -5.88
CA ASN A 144 -9.77 11.03 -4.95
C ASN A 144 -10.37 10.58 -3.59
N THR A 145 -10.49 11.51 -2.66
CA THR A 145 -11.00 11.26 -1.30
C THR A 145 -12.48 10.88 -1.24
N ALA A 146 -13.29 11.27 -2.24
CA ALA A 146 -14.69 10.86 -2.32
C ALA A 146 -14.80 9.37 -2.70
N ASP A 147 -14.02 8.91 -3.68
CA ASP A 147 -13.91 7.49 -4.04
C ASP A 147 -13.45 6.67 -2.83
N TRP A 148 -12.45 7.17 -2.11
CA TRP A 148 -11.95 6.53 -0.88
C TRP A 148 -13.00 6.46 0.23
N SER A 149 -13.77 7.54 0.43
CA SER A 149 -14.84 7.56 1.43
C SER A 149 -15.95 6.55 1.07
N ALA A 150 -16.29 6.42 -0.21
CA ALA A 150 -17.23 5.42 -0.69
C ALA A 150 -16.70 3.98 -0.50
N MET A 151 -15.39 3.76 -0.71
CA MET A 151 -14.73 2.48 -0.41
C MET A 151 -14.85 2.13 1.09
N LEU A 152 -14.65 3.08 2.00
CA LEU A 152 -14.73 2.82 3.44
C LEU A 152 -16.14 2.67 3.99
N HIS A 153 -17.09 3.48 3.52
CA HIS A 153 -18.51 3.35 3.91
C HIS A 153 -19.00 1.91 3.69
N ASN A 154 -18.51 1.30 2.62
CA ASN A 154 -18.78 -0.04 2.18
C ASN A 154 -18.17 -1.16 3.07
N ALA A 155 -17.12 -0.87 3.83
CA ALA A 155 -16.47 -1.81 4.74
C ALA A 155 -17.08 -1.82 6.16
N GLY A 156 -17.94 -0.86 6.47
CA GLY A 156 -18.67 -0.79 7.72
C GLY A 156 -18.00 0.06 8.82
N THR A 157 -18.77 0.36 9.85
CA THR A 157 -18.41 1.35 10.89
C THR A 157 -17.20 0.96 11.72
N GLU A 158 -16.98 -0.33 11.96
CA GLU A 158 -15.82 -0.81 12.72
C GLU A 158 -14.50 -0.48 12.02
N VAL A 159 -14.43 -0.75 10.71
CA VAL A 159 -13.27 -0.45 9.88
C VAL A 159 -13.05 1.05 9.79
N LEU A 160 -14.13 1.83 9.61
CA LEU A 160 -14.07 3.29 9.60
C LEU A 160 -13.45 3.83 10.90
N ASN A 161 -13.98 3.43 12.06
CA ASN A 161 -13.47 3.84 13.37
C ASN A 161 -11.99 3.46 13.54
N ALA A 162 -11.61 2.26 13.10
CA ALA A 162 -10.24 1.77 13.16
C ALA A 162 -9.28 2.58 12.27
N VAL A 163 -9.73 3.02 11.09
CA VAL A 163 -8.97 3.90 10.20
C VAL A 163 -8.83 5.29 10.81
N GLU A 164 -9.93 5.90 11.25
CA GLU A 164 -9.94 7.23 11.83
C GLU A 164 -9.04 7.34 13.07
N ALA A 165 -9.01 6.30 13.91
CA ALA A 165 -8.14 6.23 15.09
C ALA A 165 -6.64 6.26 14.73
N ARG A 166 -6.27 5.86 13.50
CA ARG A 166 -4.88 5.78 13.03
C ARG A 166 -4.47 6.96 12.13
N MET A 167 -5.41 7.82 11.73
CA MET A 167 -5.11 9.04 10.98
C MET A 167 -4.36 10.04 11.85
N THR A 168 -3.38 10.71 11.25
CA THR A 168 -2.74 11.89 11.83
C THR A 168 -3.67 13.10 11.77
N PRO A 169 -3.43 14.13 12.60
CA PRO A 169 -4.16 15.40 12.49
C PRO A 169 -4.06 16.03 11.08
N ASP A 170 -2.93 15.89 10.40
CA ASP A 170 -2.74 16.38 9.03
C ASP A 170 -3.60 15.62 8.03
N GLU A 171 -3.59 14.27 8.08
CA GLU A 171 -4.44 13.43 7.22
C GLU A 171 -5.94 13.74 7.44
N ARG A 172 -6.38 13.97 8.68
CA ARG A 172 -7.77 14.37 8.97
C ARG A 172 -8.12 15.74 8.40
N ARG A 173 -7.22 16.72 8.54
CA ARG A 173 -7.45 18.06 7.98
C ARG A 173 -7.49 18.03 6.45
N ALA A 174 -6.58 17.29 5.82
CA ALA A 174 -6.51 17.17 4.38
C ALA A 174 -7.74 16.46 3.79
N LEU A 175 -8.27 15.45 4.51
CA LEU A 175 -9.52 14.77 4.12
C LEU A 175 -10.74 15.69 4.19
N ALA A 176 -10.75 16.68 5.09
CA ALA A 176 -11.86 17.59 5.31
C ALA A 176 -11.83 18.86 4.44
N ALA A 177 -10.75 19.06 3.67
CA ALA A 177 -10.54 20.23 2.80
C ALA A 177 -11.14 20.00 1.41
#